data_AF-V2XLP9-F1
#
_entry.id   AF-V2XLP9-F1
#
_cell.length_a   1.000
_cell.length_b   1.000
_cell.length_c   1.000
_cell.angle_alpha   90.00
_cell.angle_beta   90.00
_cell.angle_gamma   90.00
#
_symmetry.space_group_name_H-M   'P 1'
#
loop_
_entity.id
_entity.type
_entity.pdbx_description
1 polymer ?
#
loop_
_entity_poly.entity_id
_entity_poly.type
_entity_poly.pdbx_seq_one_letter_code
_entity_poly.pdbx_strand_id
1 'polypeptide(L)'
;MNHWGSYASRQQQAPPLPAPRLIGLSSQYANHHYPVILQLKETVTAVNGDMAVIDISTGYPLVRCRGKIVSARGRKEFCDPYGNPLFIVKRKIKVSANTTYEGYTPDERLLLFTVKTTFSLLGAAKMTATFRNIDGQEVVLALNGSFLERNASINFGSSEGPPVAHITRNYKTGTELIFGGQTYYLAVEPGVDAPLMAAICLCLDEKQTENDWTTTAMILAI
;
A
#
# COMPACT_ATOMS: atom_id res chain seq x y z
N MET A 1 -69.20 23.97 -6.81
CA MET A 1 -68.05 24.76 -6.34
C MET A 1 -67.62 24.20 -4.98
N ASN A 2 -66.45 23.63 -4.70
CA ASN A 2 -65.20 23.33 -5.41
C ASN A 2 -64.60 22.08 -4.73
N HIS A 3 -64.18 21.05 -5.47
CA HIS A 3 -63.38 19.94 -4.95
C HIS A 3 -61.91 20.16 -5.34
N TRP A 4 -61.04 20.42 -4.36
CA TRP A 4 -59.58 20.38 -4.54
C TRP A 4 -58.99 19.44 -3.50
N GLY A 5 -58.83 18.18 -3.90
CA GLY A 5 -57.98 17.22 -3.19
C GLY A 5 -56.51 17.51 -3.50
N SER A 6 -55.73 17.78 -2.47
CA SER A 6 -54.29 18.00 -2.56
C SER A 6 -53.57 16.68 -2.85
N TYR A 7 -53.04 16.53 -4.07
CA TYR A 7 -52.05 15.51 -4.37
C TYR A 7 -50.70 15.95 -3.79
N ALA A 8 -50.47 15.63 -2.51
CA ALA A 8 -49.13 15.71 -1.94
C ALA A 8 -48.29 14.59 -2.55
N SER A 9 -47.54 14.92 -3.60
CA SER A 9 -46.53 14.06 -4.19
C SER A 9 -45.52 13.69 -3.11
N ARG A 10 -45.62 12.46 -2.59
CA ARG A 10 -44.63 11.88 -1.69
C ARG A 10 -43.35 11.72 -2.52
N GLN A 11 -42.42 12.67 -2.45
CA GLN A 11 -41.11 12.55 -3.07
C GLN A 11 -40.43 11.35 -2.40
N GLN A 12 -40.42 10.22 -3.09
CA GLN A 12 -39.72 9.02 -2.67
C GLN A 12 -38.24 9.32 -2.84
N GLN A 13 -37.55 9.62 -1.74
CA GLN A 13 -36.09 9.73 -1.74
C GLN A 13 -35.52 8.42 -2.31
N ALA A 14 -34.65 8.55 -3.32
CA ALA A 14 -33.91 7.42 -3.84
C ALA A 14 -33.17 6.73 -2.67
N PRO A 15 -33.10 5.39 -2.66
CA PRO A 15 -32.33 4.70 -1.64
C PRO A 15 -30.88 5.24 -1.66
N PRO A 16 -30.27 5.42 -0.48
CA PRO A 16 -28.88 5.86 -0.40
C PRO A 16 -28.01 4.89 -1.21
N LEU A 17 -27.05 5.44 -1.96
CA LEU A 17 -26.09 4.63 -2.71
C LEU A 17 -25.41 3.64 -1.75
N PRO A 18 -25.12 2.40 -2.19
CA PRO A 18 -24.34 1.47 -1.38
C PRO A 18 -23.04 2.15 -0.94
N ALA A 19 -22.72 2.04 0.34
CA ALA A 19 -21.44 2.55 0.85
C ALA A 19 -20.30 1.92 0.03
N PRO A 20 -19.25 2.68 -0.32
CA PRO A 20 -18.09 2.15 -1.02
C PRO A 20 -17.58 0.90 -0.29
N ARG A 21 -17.31 -0.18 -1.04
CA ARG A 21 -16.75 -1.38 -0.45
C ARG A 21 -15.37 -1.04 0.12
N LEU A 22 -15.21 -1.16 1.42
CA LEU A 22 -13.91 -0.98 2.07
C LEU A 22 -12.99 -2.16 1.72
N ILE A 23 -11.74 -1.85 1.36
CA ILE A 23 -10.70 -2.80 0.99
C ILE A 23 -9.54 -2.62 1.98
N GLY A 24 -9.31 -3.61 2.84
CA GLY A 24 -8.22 -3.53 3.81
C GLY A 24 -8.28 -4.48 4.98
N LEU A 25 -7.48 -4.16 6.01
CA LEU A 25 -7.44 -4.89 7.28
C LEU A 25 -8.26 -4.18 8.36
N SER A 26 -8.35 -2.84 8.29
CA SER A 26 -9.03 -2.02 9.30
C SER A 26 -9.90 -0.94 8.68
N SER A 27 -11.15 -0.87 9.12
CA SER A 27 -12.08 0.18 8.70
C SER A 27 -11.58 1.58 9.09
N GLN A 28 -10.83 1.71 10.19
CA GLN A 28 -10.31 3.01 10.63
C GLN A 28 -9.32 3.64 9.62
N TYR A 29 -8.64 2.82 8.84
CA TYR A 29 -7.65 3.27 7.85
C TYR A 29 -8.15 3.18 6.41
N ALA A 30 -9.25 2.47 6.17
CA ALA A 30 -9.92 2.40 4.88
C ALA A 30 -11.03 3.46 4.73
N ASN A 31 -11.65 3.89 5.83
CA ASN A 31 -12.82 4.78 5.81
C ASN A 31 -12.44 6.25 5.65
N HIS A 32 -11.91 6.60 4.48
CA HIS A 32 -11.65 7.97 4.04
C HIS A 32 -12.38 8.24 2.73
N HIS A 33 -12.81 9.50 2.55
CA HIS A 33 -13.66 9.93 1.42
C HIS A 33 -12.88 10.57 0.27
N TYR A 34 -11.59 10.83 0.46
CA TYR A 34 -10.70 11.46 -0.52
C TYR A 34 -9.41 10.64 -0.60
N PRO A 35 -8.74 10.62 -1.77
CA PRO A 35 -7.48 9.91 -1.90
C PRO A 35 -6.46 10.35 -0.84
N VAL A 36 -5.84 9.38 -0.17
CA VAL A 36 -4.75 9.62 0.78
C VAL A 36 -3.44 9.51 0.01
N ILE A 37 -2.62 10.56 0.01
CA ILE A 37 -1.34 10.55 -0.69
C ILE A 37 -0.21 10.45 0.31
N LEU A 38 0.50 9.33 0.25
CA LEU A 38 1.60 9.03 1.14
C LEU A 38 2.93 9.31 0.47
N GLN A 39 3.82 10.00 1.16
CA GLN A 39 5.22 10.11 0.80
C GLN A 39 6.01 9.00 1.52
N LEU A 40 6.64 8.13 0.73
CA LEU A 40 7.48 7.05 1.20
C LEU A 40 8.94 7.37 0.86
N LYS A 41 9.85 7.14 1.81
CA LYS A 41 11.29 7.18 1.55
C LYS A 41 11.75 5.85 1.01
N GLU A 42 12.74 5.87 0.12
CA GLU A 42 13.36 4.63 -0.35
C GLU A 42 14.15 3.99 0.79
N THR A 43 14.00 2.67 0.89
CA THR A 43 14.53 1.83 1.94
C THR A 43 16.06 1.90 2.04
N VAL A 44 16.78 2.18 0.95
CA VAL A 44 18.24 2.40 0.98
C VAL A 44 18.69 3.56 1.88
N THR A 45 17.79 4.49 2.23
CA THR A 45 18.14 5.70 2.99
C THR A 45 17.88 5.62 4.50
N ALA A 46 17.19 4.60 5.00
CA ALA A 46 16.84 4.55 6.42
C ALA A 46 17.95 3.88 7.25
N VAL A 47 18.94 4.69 7.63
CA VAL A 47 20.14 4.29 8.40
C VAL A 47 19.79 3.69 9.77
N ASN A 48 18.66 4.11 10.36
CA ASN A 48 18.28 3.76 11.74
C ASN A 48 17.16 2.71 11.81
N GLY A 49 16.61 2.30 10.67
CA GLY A 49 15.48 1.37 10.58
C GLY A 49 14.14 1.91 11.07
N ASP A 50 14.00 3.20 11.39
CA ASP A 50 12.69 3.85 11.60
C ASP A 50 12.37 4.72 10.38
N MET A 51 11.22 4.47 9.76
CA MET A 51 10.75 5.20 8.58
C MET A 51 9.32 5.67 8.80
N ALA A 52 9.12 6.98 8.73
CA ALA A 52 7.80 7.58 8.72
C ALA A 52 7.22 7.56 7.30
N VAL A 53 5.95 7.15 7.19
CA VAL A 53 5.14 7.31 5.98
C VAL A 53 4.26 8.53 6.20
N ILE A 54 4.51 9.59 5.44
CA ILE A 54 3.90 10.91 5.68
C ILE A 54 2.66 11.05 4.80
N ASP A 55 1.54 11.45 5.39
CA ASP A 55 0.41 11.96 4.62
C ASP A 55 0.74 13.40 4.20
N ILE A 56 0.92 13.62 2.89
CA ILE A 56 1.34 14.94 2.39
C ILE A 56 0.27 16.01 2.58
N SER A 57 -1.01 15.63 2.74
CA SER A 57 -2.10 16.58 2.93
C SER A 57 -2.05 17.20 4.32
N THR A 58 -1.60 16.44 5.32
CA THR A 58 -1.48 16.88 6.71
C THR A 58 -0.06 17.30 7.07
N GLY A 59 0.95 16.79 6.36
CA GLY A 59 2.36 16.94 6.70
C GLY A 59 2.83 16.07 7.86
N TYR A 60 1.94 15.24 8.44
CA TYR A 60 2.23 14.39 9.59
C TYR A 60 2.37 12.92 9.19
N PRO A 61 3.11 12.10 9.97
CA PRO A 61 3.14 10.66 9.77
C PRO A 61 1.74 10.05 9.88
N LEU A 62 1.35 9.23 8.90
CA LEU A 62 0.20 8.33 9.01
C LEU A 62 0.58 7.09 9.82
N VAL A 63 1.74 6.51 9.49
CA VAL A 63 2.30 5.33 10.17
C VAL A 63 3.82 5.42 10.23
N ARG A 64 4.41 4.65 11.14
CA ARG A 64 5.86 4.42 11.22
C ARG A 64 6.16 2.96 10.99
N CYS A 65 7.18 2.68 10.19
CA CYS A 65 7.76 1.36 10.02
C CYS A 65 9.08 1.30 10.80
N ARG A 66 9.12 0.46 11.83
CA ARG A 66 10.29 0.21 12.68
C ARG A 66 10.90 -1.16 12.36
N GLY A 67 12.18 -1.21 12.09
CA GLY A 67 12.92 -2.44 11.82
C GLY A 67 14.13 -2.20 10.93
N LYS A 68 15.22 -2.91 11.20
CA LYS A 68 16.41 -2.82 10.35
C LYS A 68 16.09 -3.35 8.95
N ILE A 69 16.45 -2.53 7.98
CA ILE A 69 16.26 -2.74 6.55
C ILE A 69 16.98 -4.00 6.08
N VAL A 70 18.16 -4.27 6.64
CA VAL A 70 19.00 -5.44 6.35
C VAL A 70 19.09 -6.35 7.58
N SER A 71 17.95 -6.77 8.14
CA SER A 71 17.95 -7.81 9.18
C SER A 71 17.74 -9.20 8.61
N ALA A 72 18.50 -10.19 9.10
CA ALA A 72 18.42 -11.60 8.70
C ALA A 72 17.02 -12.23 8.89
N ARG A 73 16.15 -11.64 9.73
CA ARG A 73 14.75 -12.06 9.91
C ARG A 73 13.74 -11.20 9.14
N GLY A 74 14.15 -10.07 8.56
CA GLY A 74 13.27 -9.18 7.79
C GLY A 74 12.07 -8.63 8.56
N ARG A 75 12.09 -8.63 9.90
CA ARG A 75 10.97 -8.22 10.76
C ARG A 75 10.85 -6.70 10.77
N LYS A 76 9.67 -6.18 10.42
CA LYS A 76 9.32 -4.77 10.44
C LYS A 76 7.98 -4.58 11.11
N GLU A 77 7.88 -3.63 12.00
CA GLU A 77 6.70 -3.32 12.78
C GLU A 77 6.10 -2.02 12.27
N PHE A 78 4.85 -2.09 11.81
CA PHE A 78 4.06 -0.91 11.47
C PHE A 78 3.31 -0.46 12.71
N CYS A 79 3.50 0.80 13.10
CA CYS A 79 2.82 1.45 14.22
C CYS A 79 2.07 2.69 13.74
N ASP A 80 1.06 3.09 14.50
CA ASP A 80 0.49 4.42 14.40
C ASP A 80 1.51 5.50 14.86
N PRO A 81 1.19 6.80 14.70
CA PRO A 81 2.09 7.89 15.07
C PRO A 81 2.42 7.96 16.57
N TYR A 82 1.59 7.36 17.42
CA TYR A 82 1.75 7.29 18.88
C TYR A 82 2.57 6.07 19.32
N GLY A 83 2.92 5.17 18.39
CA GLY A 83 3.69 3.97 18.65
C GLY A 83 2.86 2.74 19.00
N ASN A 84 1.54 2.78 18.83
CA ASN A 84 0.70 1.59 18.98
C ASN A 84 0.91 0.67 17.76
N PRO A 85 1.20 -0.63 17.95
CA PRO A 85 1.48 -1.53 16.84
C PRO A 85 0.20 -1.89 16.07
N LEU A 86 0.30 -1.86 14.75
CA LEU A 86 -0.77 -2.25 13.82
C LEU A 86 -0.57 -3.68 13.33
N PHE A 87 0.61 -3.98 12.78
CA PHE A 87 0.97 -5.31 12.29
C PHE A 87 2.48 -5.45 12.12
N ILE A 88 2.93 -6.71 12.03
CA ILE A 88 4.33 -7.07 11.79
C ILE A 88 4.49 -7.66 10.40
N VAL A 89 5.37 -7.10 9.58
CA VAL A 89 5.79 -7.67 8.30
C VAL A 89 7.06 -8.47 8.47
N LYS A 90 7.10 -9.69 7.92
CA LYS A 90 8.29 -10.55 7.91
C LYS A 90 8.54 -11.10 6.53
N ARG A 91 9.81 -11.30 6.19
CA ARG A 91 10.20 -12.07 5.01
C ARG A 91 10.20 -13.55 5.37
N LYS A 92 9.40 -14.36 4.66
CA LYS A 92 9.22 -15.79 4.96
C LYS A 92 10.06 -16.70 4.06
N ILE A 93 9.97 -16.49 2.75
CA ILE A 93 10.64 -17.33 1.74
C ILE A 93 11.45 -16.43 0.81
N LYS A 94 12.68 -16.85 0.53
CA LYS A 94 13.51 -16.30 -0.55
C LYS A 94 14.09 -17.47 -1.34
N VAL A 95 13.61 -17.65 -2.58
CA VAL A 95 14.12 -18.68 -3.49
C VAL A 95 14.32 -18.06 -4.86
N SER A 96 15.58 -17.94 -5.29
CA SER A 96 15.95 -17.29 -6.56
C SER A 96 15.30 -15.90 -6.68
N ALA A 97 14.52 -15.66 -7.73
CA ALA A 97 13.84 -14.39 -8.00
C ALA A 97 12.49 -14.19 -7.27
N ASN A 98 12.03 -15.20 -6.52
CA ASN A 98 10.77 -15.16 -5.78
C ASN A 98 11.01 -14.82 -4.31
N THR A 99 10.21 -13.92 -3.77
CA THR A 99 10.20 -13.60 -2.35
C THR A 99 8.76 -13.54 -1.85
N THR A 100 8.54 -14.06 -0.66
CA THR A 100 7.25 -13.97 0.04
C THR A 100 7.43 -13.24 1.35
N TYR A 101 6.59 -12.24 1.56
CA TYR A 101 6.44 -11.51 2.80
C TYR A 101 5.08 -11.85 3.41
N GLU A 102 5.02 -11.86 4.73
CA GLU A 102 3.82 -12.15 5.50
C GLU A 102 3.62 -11.05 6.54
N GLY A 103 2.40 -10.54 6.60
CA GLY A 103 1.95 -9.61 7.62
C GLY A 103 1.17 -10.33 8.70
N TYR A 104 1.48 -10.05 9.96
CA TYR A 104 0.89 -10.69 11.14
C TYR A 104 0.31 -9.66 12.11
N THR A 105 -0.59 -10.10 12.97
CA THR A 105 -0.97 -9.33 14.17
C THR A 105 0.25 -8.96 15.03
N PRO A 106 0.17 -7.92 15.87
CA PRO A 106 1.28 -7.50 16.73
C PRO A 106 1.85 -8.61 17.63
N ASP A 107 0.99 -9.53 18.10
CA ASP A 107 1.38 -10.71 18.88
C ASP A 107 1.94 -11.87 18.02
N GLU A 108 2.02 -11.67 16.71
CA GLU A 108 2.54 -12.58 15.70
C GLU A 108 1.79 -13.93 15.60
N ARG A 109 0.56 -14.02 16.13
CA ARG A 109 -0.24 -15.26 16.15
C ARG A 109 -1.10 -15.48 14.92
N LEU A 110 -1.61 -14.41 14.31
CA LEU A 110 -2.51 -14.50 13.18
C LEU A 110 -1.88 -13.87 11.94
N LEU A 111 -1.91 -14.61 10.82
CA LEU A 111 -1.55 -14.11 9.50
C LEU A 111 -2.67 -13.19 9.00
N LEU A 112 -2.32 -11.95 8.66
CA LEU A 112 -3.23 -10.94 8.14
C LEU A 112 -3.17 -10.85 6.62
N PHE A 113 -1.96 -10.90 6.04
CA PHE A 113 -1.76 -10.79 4.61
C PHE A 113 -0.48 -11.49 4.14
N THR A 114 -0.43 -11.85 2.87
CA THR A 114 0.75 -12.38 2.19
C THR A 114 1.05 -11.52 0.96
N VAL A 115 2.31 -11.13 0.76
CA VAL A 115 2.78 -10.46 -0.45
C VAL A 115 3.81 -11.35 -1.14
N LYS A 116 3.51 -11.77 -2.37
CA LYS A 116 4.43 -12.53 -3.22
C LYS A 116 4.98 -11.61 -4.28
N THR A 117 6.30 -11.58 -4.42
CA THR A 117 7.00 -10.79 -5.44
C THR A 117 7.88 -11.70 -6.28
N THR A 118 7.85 -11.51 -7.60
CA THR A 118 8.70 -12.20 -8.56
C THR A 118 9.36 -11.15 -9.44
N PHE A 119 10.68 -11.17 -9.56
CA PHE A 119 11.40 -10.35 -10.53
C PHE A 119 11.79 -11.20 -11.74
N SER A 120 11.50 -10.71 -12.95
CA SER A 120 12.03 -11.33 -14.17
C SER A 120 13.41 -10.75 -14.50
N LEU A 121 14.24 -11.52 -15.21
CA LEU A 121 15.54 -11.05 -15.73
C LEU A 121 15.41 -9.82 -16.65
N LEU A 122 14.20 -9.56 -17.19
CA LEU A 122 13.88 -8.41 -18.04
C LEU A 122 13.38 -7.19 -17.23
N GLY A 123 13.51 -7.19 -15.91
CA GLY A 123 13.24 -6.02 -15.06
C GLY A 123 11.77 -5.80 -14.67
N ALA A 124 10.82 -6.55 -15.24
CA ALA A 124 9.43 -6.46 -14.84
C ALA A 124 9.21 -7.17 -13.49
N ALA A 125 8.87 -6.40 -12.46
CA ALA A 125 8.41 -6.90 -11.17
C ALA A 125 6.95 -7.35 -11.29
N LYS A 126 6.63 -8.56 -10.83
CA LYS A 126 5.27 -9.02 -10.58
C LYS A 126 5.04 -9.09 -9.09
N MET A 127 3.86 -8.66 -8.65
CA MET A 127 3.46 -8.79 -7.25
C MET A 127 2.00 -9.15 -7.15
N THR A 128 1.70 -10.05 -6.22
CA THR A 128 0.35 -10.31 -5.74
C THR A 128 0.30 -10.20 -4.22
N ALA A 129 -0.72 -9.54 -3.70
CA ALA A 129 -1.02 -9.48 -2.27
C ALA A 129 -2.37 -10.16 -2.01
N THR A 130 -2.43 -11.01 -1.00
CA THR A 130 -3.65 -11.73 -0.61
C THR A 130 -3.93 -11.52 0.86
N PHE A 131 -5.16 -11.17 1.21
CA PHE A 131 -5.58 -10.95 2.60
C PHE A 131 -7.07 -11.21 2.77
N ARG A 132 -7.49 -11.38 4.02
CA ARG A 132 -8.91 -11.41 4.38
C ARG A 132 -9.37 -9.98 4.64
N ASN A 133 -10.33 -9.52 3.86
CA ASN A 133 -10.87 -8.16 3.91
C ASN A 133 -11.72 -7.93 5.17
N ILE A 134 -12.05 -6.66 5.43
CA ILE A 134 -12.92 -6.21 6.54
C ILE A 134 -14.28 -6.94 6.53
N ASP A 135 -14.81 -7.23 5.34
CA ASP A 135 -16.07 -7.99 5.16
C ASP A 135 -15.90 -9.52 5.29
N GLY A 136 -14.70 -9.99 5.59
CA GLY A 136 -14.35 -11.39 5.77
C GLY A 136 -14.07 -12.16 4.48
N GLN A 137 -14.20 -11.54 3.30
CA GLN A 137 -13.89 -12.18 2.02
C GLN A 137 -12.40 -12.14 1.70
N GLU A 138 -11.91 -13.10 0.92
CA GLU A 138 -10.54 -13.03 0.42
C GLU A 138 -10.43 -11.97 -0.70
N VAL A 139 -9.38 -11.16 -0.62
CA VAL A 139 -9.04 -10.15 -1.63
C VAL A 139 -7.65 -10.43 -2.17
N VAL A 140 -7.54 -10.31 -3.49
CA VAL A 140 -6.28 -10.33 -4.23
C VAL A 140 -6.03 -8.93 -4.78
N LEU A 141 -4.81 -8.43 -4.61
CA LEU A 141 -4.31 -7.26 -5.29
C LEU A 141 -3.12 -7.65 -6.16
N ALA A 142 -2.94 -6.97 -7.28
CA ALA A 142 -1.84 -7.25 -8.21
C ALA A 142 -1.20 -5.96 -8.71
N LEU A 143 0.11 -6.02 -8.93
CA LEU A 143 0.85 -4.90 -9.52
C LEU A 143 0.62 -4.84 -11.03
N ASN A 144 0.39 -3.64 -11.53
CA ASN A 144 0.40 -3.30 -12.94
C ASN A 144 1.50 -2.26 -13.22
N GLY A 145 2.21 -2.39 -14.34
CA GLY A 145 3.30 -1.48 -14.71
C GLY A 145 4.65 -1.78 -14.04
N SER A 146 5.53 -0.79 -14.01
CA SER A 146 6.92 -0.92 -13.54
C SER A 146 7.11 -0.24 -12.20
N PHE A 147 7.28 -1.04 -11.15
CA PHE A 147 7.63 -0.50 -9.82
C PHE A 147 9.04 0.10 -9.80
N LEU A 148 9.98 -0.44 -10.60
CA LEU A 148 11.36 0.07 -10.71
C LEU A 148 11.40 1.54 -11.17
N GLU A 149 10.59 1.86 -12.16
CA GLU A 149 10.42 3.23 -12.67
C GLU A 149 9.55 4.08 -11.74
N ARG A 150 8.94 3.48 -10.71
CA ARG A 150 7.86 4.02 -9.88
C ARG A 150 6.75 4.59 -10.76
N ASN A 151 6.34 3.82 -11.76
CA ASN A 151 5.21 4.11 -12.62
C ASN A 151 4.36 2.84 -12.66
N ALA A 152 3.57 2.66 -11.62
CA ALA A 152 2.81 1.45 -11.39
C ALA A 152 1.50 1.74 -10.66
N SER A 153 0.58 0.80 -10.74
CA SER A 153 -0.63 0.79 -9.92
C SER A 153 -0.79 -0.56 -9.21
N ILE A 154 -1.42 -0.53 -8.05
CA ILE A 154 -1.90 -1.72 -7.36
C ILE A 154 -3.38 -1.84 -7.71
N ASN A 155 -3.76 -2.97 -8.31
CA ASN A 155 -5.08 -3.19 -8.89
C ASN A 155 -5.81 -4.31 -8.16
N PHE A 156 -7.14 -4.20 -8.08
CA PHE A 156 -7.99 -5.20 -7.44
C PHE A 156 -8.21 -6.42 -8.35
N GLY A 157 -8.05 -7.61 -7.78
CA GLY A 157 -8.26 -8.91 -8.44
C GLY A 157 -7.13 -9.35 -9.37
N SER A 158 -6.73 -8.50 -10.32
CA SER A 158 -5.69 -8.78 -11.30
C SER A 158 -4.93 -7.52 -11.70
N SER A 159 -3.82 -7.66 -12.43
CA SER A 159 -3.05 -6.51 -12.94
C SER A 159 -3.86 -5.66 -13.93
N GLU A 160 -4.91 -6.19 -14.53
CA GLU A 160 -5.81 -5.46 -15.44
C GLU A 160 -7.08 -4.98 -14.73
N GLY A 161 -7.25 -5.27 -13.44
CA GLY A 161 -8.38 -4.84 -12.65
C GLY A 161 -8.38 -3.35 -12.32
N PRO A 162 -9.42 -2.84 -11.64
CA PRO A 162 -9.49 -1.43 -11.28
C PRO A 162 -8.37 -1.06 -10.28
N PRO A 163 -7.70 0.09 -10.46
CA PRO A 163 -6.67 0.54 -9.54
C PRO A 163 -7.26 0.90 -8.18
N VAL A 164 -6.54 0.53 -7.12
CA VAL A 164 -6.83 0.89 -5.72
C VAL A 164 -5.73 1.75 -5.10
N ALA A 165 -4.56 1.80 -5.76
CA ALA A 165 -3.51 2.75 -5.44
C ALA A 165 -2.59 2.99 -6.65
N HIS A 166 -1.95 4.16 -6.67
CA HIS A 166 -1.01 4.59 -7.71
C HIS A 166 0.35 4.96 -7.12
N ILE A 167 1.42 4.50 -7.77
CA ILE A 167 2.81 4.69 -7.36
C ILE A 167 3.49 5.60 -8.38
N THR A 168 4.03 6.73 -7.93
CA THR A 168 4.69 7.74 -8.79
C THR A 168 5.92 8.37 -8.15
N ARG A 169 6.97 8.69 -8.92
CA ARG A 169 8.08 9.56 -8.46
C ARG A 169 7.67 11.02 -8.30
N ASN A 170 6.71 11.45 -9.11
CA ASN A 170 6.33 12.84 -9.26
C ASN A 170 4.86 12.97 -8.88
N TYR A 171 4.60 13.76 -7.85
CA TYR A 171 3.23 14.05 -7.44
C TYR A 171 2.95 15.54 -7.59
N LYS A 172 1.80 15.88 -8.20
CA LYS A 172 1.33 17.26 -8.31
C LYS A 172 0.37 17.53 -7.16
N THR A 173 0.73 18.42 -6.24
CA THR A 173 -0.26 19.10 -5.42
C THR A 173 -0.82 20.27 -6.24
N GLY A 174 -2.04 20.74 -5.97
CA GLY A 174 -2.77 21.70 -6.82
C GLY A 174 -2.03 23.00 -7.16
N THR A 175 -0.88 23.26 -6.53
CA THR A 175 -0.03 24.43 -6.75
C THR A 175 1.45 24.10 -6.99
N GLU A 176 1.93 22.89 -6.65
CA GLU A 176 3.37 22.56 -6.71
C GLU A 176 3.62 21.11 -7.14
N LEU A 177 4.70 20.89 -7.89
CA LEU A 177 5.18 19.55 -8.20
C LEU A 177 6.26 19.17 -7.19
N ILE A 178 6.03 18.09 -6.44
CA ILE A 178 7.00 17.60 -5.48
C ILE A 178 7.84 16.52 -6.14
N PHE A 179 9.13 16.82 -6.31
CA PHE A 179 10.14 15.91 -6.83
C PHE A 179 11.07 15.49 -5.70
N GLY A 180 11.36 14.20 -5.54
CA GLY A 180 12.31 13.74 -4.54
C GLY A 180 13.18 12.61 -5.07
N GLY A 181 14.50 12.80 -5.03
CA GLY A 181 15.45 11.80 -5.55
C GLY A 181 15.51 10.50 -4.75
N GLN A 182 14.95 10.48 -3.54
CA GLN A 182 14.98 9.33 -2.60
C GLN A 182 13.59 9.07 -1.99
N THR A 183 12.53 9.56 -2.63
CA THR A 183 11.15 9.39 -2.18
C THR A 183 10.23 9.11 -3.37
N TYR A 184 9.19 8.34 -3.14
CA TYR A 184 8.10 8.16 -4.08
C TYR A 184 6.77 8.36 -3.37
N TYR A 185 5.71 8.54 -4.15
CA TYR A 185 4.37 8.78 -3.66
C TYR A 185 3.47 7.60 -3.95
N LEU A 186 2.58 7.33 -3.00
CA LEU A 186 1.53 6.34 -3.08
C LEU A 186 0.20 7.05 -2.87
N ALA A 187 -0.58 7.24 -3.94
CA ALA A 187 -1.94 7.73 -3.85
C ALA A 187 -2.88 6.53 -3.65
N VAL A 188 -3.57 6.49 -2.52
CA VAL A 188 -4.48 5.41 -2.11
C VAL A 188 -5.92 5.87 -2.34
N GLU A 189 -6.70 5.08 -3.08
CA GLU A 189 -8.08 5.44 -3.44
C GLU A 189 -9.02 5.45 -2.21
N PRO A 190 -10.09 6.27 -2.22
CA PRO A 190 -11.11 6.27 -1.16
C PRO A 190 -11.63 4.87 -0.88
N GLY A 191 -11.76 4.53 0.41
CA GLY A 191 -12.20 3.19 0.81
C GLY A 191 -11.09 2.14 0.93
N VAL A 192 -9.82 2.49 0.71
CA VAL A 192 -8.69 1.53 0.72
C VAL A 192 -7.75 1.79 1.90
N ASP A 193 -7.37 0.73 2.61
CA ASP A 193 -6.50 0.79 3.79
C ASP A 193 -5.07 1.25 3.45
N ALA A 194 -4.78 2.49 3.83
CA ALA A 194 -3.54 3.18 3.48
C ALA A 194 -2.28 2.54 4.12
N PRO A 195 -2.25 2.15 5.41
CA PRO A 195 -1.16 1.37 6.00
C PRO A 195 -0.89 0.05 5.29
N LEU A 196 -1.91 -0.71 4.89
CA LEU A 196 -1.73 -1.94 4.11
C LEU A 196 -1.05 -1.65 2.76
N MET A 197 -1.50 -0.62 2.04
CA MET A 197 -0.89 -0.24 0.75
C MET A 197 0.57 0.19 0.93
N ALA A 198 0.87 0.95 1.98
CA ALA A 198 2.24 1.34 2.33
C ALA A 198 3.13 0.12 2.62
N ALA A 199 2.62 -0.87 3.35
CA ALA A 199 3.34 -2.11 3.65
C ALA A 199 3.63 -2.95 2.40
N ILE A 200 2.69 -3.02 1.46
CA ILE A 200 2.91 -3.68 0.16
C ILE A 200 4.02 -2.97 -0.63
N CYS A 201 3.99 -1.64 -0.67
CA CYS A 201 5.04 -0.85 -1.33
C CYS A 201 6.41 -1.05 -0.70
N LEU A 202 6.48 -1.13 0.64
CA LEU A 202 7.72 -1.45 1.34
C LEU A 202 8.28 -2.83 0.96
N CYS A 203 7.42 -3.85 0.83
CA CYS A 203 7.84 -5.19 0.41
C CYS A 203 8.44 -5.19 -1.01
N LEU A 204 7.86 -4.41 -1.92
CA LEU A 204 8.36 -4.21 -3.29
C LEU A 204 9.71 -3.47 -3.27
N ASP A 205 9.81 -2.40 -2.48
CA ASP A 205 10.98 -1.55 -2.36
C ASP A 205 12.20 -2.30 -1.81
N GLU A 206 11.98 -3.14 -0.79
CA GLU A 206 13.01 -4.03 -0.27
C GLU A 206 13.49 -5.04 -1.30
N LYS A 207 12.58 -5.60 -2.10
CA LYS A 207 12.93 -6.60 -3.11
C LYS A 207 13.75 -5.99 -4.24
N GLN A 208 13.42 -4.76 -4.63
CA GLN A 208 14.16 -3.98 -5.62
C GLN A 208 15.54 -3.61 -5.09
N THR A 209 15.61 -3.01 -3.90
CA THR A 209 16.86 -2.64 -3.24
C THR A 209 17.84 -3.82 -3.19
N GLU A 210 17.35 -5.00 -2.78
CA GLU A 210 18.16 -6.22 -2.73
C GLU A 210 18.71 -6.64 -4.11
N ASN A 211 17.90 -6.54 -5.17
CA ASN A 211 18.35 -6.84 -6.53
C ASN A 211 19.47 -5.90 -6.98
N ASP A 212 19.36 -4.61 -6.66
CA ASP A 212 20.37 -3.61 -7.01
C ASP A 212 21.72 -3.96 -6.37
N TRP A 213 21.75 -4.25 -5.07
CA TRP A 213 22.97 -4.67 -4.37
C TRP A 213 23.57 -5.96 -4.94
N THR A 214 22.74 -6.95 -5.27
CA THR A 214 23.26 -8.19 -5.87
C THR A 214 23.87 -7.96 -7.25
N THR A 215 23.29 -7.05 -8.04
CA THR A 215 23.79 -6.72 -9.37
C THR A 215 25.11 -5.95 -9.27
N THR A 216 25.20 -4.96 -8.40
CA THR A 216 26.44 -4.20 -8.15
C THR A 216 27.56 -5.10 -7.65
N ALA A 217 27.28 -6.03 -6.72
CA ALA A 217 28.28 -6.96 -6.21
C ALA A 217 28.81 -7.91 -7.30
N MET A 218 27.98 -8.32 -8.26
CA MET A 218 28.44 -9.13 -9.39
C MET A 218 29.30 -8.33 -10.38
N ILE A 219 28.98 -7.06 -10.62
CA ILE A 219 29.78 -6.18 -11.51
C ILE A 219 31.17 -5.90 -10.92
N LEU A 220 31.30 -5.79 -9.60
CA LEU A 220 32.58 -5.53 -8.93
C LEU A 220 33.46 -6.78 -8.75
N ALA A 221 32.94 -7.98 -9.06
CA ALA A 221 33.63 -9.26 -8.93
C ALA A 221 34.20 -9.80 -10.27
N ILE A 222 34.08 -9.01 -11.35
CA ILE A 222 34.64 -9.28 -12.68
C ILE A 222 35.75 -8.26 -12.94
#